data_AF-A0A484Y9A2-F1
#
_entry.id   AF-A0A484Y9A2-F1
#
_cell.length_a   1.000
_cell.length_b   1.000
_cell.length_c   1.000
_cell.angle_alpha   90.00
_cell.angle_beta   90.00
_cell.angle_gamma   90.00
#
_symmetry.space_group_name_H-M   'P 1'
#
loop_
_entity.id
_entity.type
_entity.pdbx_description
1 polymer ?
#
loop_
_entity_poly.entity_id
_entity_poly.type
_entity_poly.pdbx_seq_one_letter_code
_entity_poly.pdbx_strand_id
1 'polypeptide(L)'
;MDTALAANITNEGGAEGRYRVLKNIMGLWLLQRVLQERQINDLPALIAATQALPACRFIINPNDDRFINPDEMCSEIQAACRETAQPIPESDAELARCIFDSLALLYADVLHELAQLRGEDFSQLHIVGGGCQNTLLNQLCADACGIRVIAGPVEASTARQYRHPVNDAG
;
A
#
# COMPACT_ATOMS: atom_id res chain seq x y z
N MET A 1 -0.70 25.49 14.12
CA MET A 1 -0.76 24.13 14.70
C MET A 1 -1.69 23.31 13.81
N ASP A 2 -1.40 23.29 12.49
CA ASP A 2 -2.44 23.09 11.46
C ASP A 2 -2.04 22.10 10.35
N THR A 3 -0.87 21.47 10.42
CA THR A 3 -0.41 20.53 9.38
C THR A 3 -0.76 19.06 9.67
N ALA A 4 -1.15 18.73 10.90
CA ALA A 4 -1.48 17.34 11.28
C ALA A 4 -2.90 16.91 10.86
N LEU A 5 -3.85 17.86 10.83
CA LEU A 5 -5.27 17.56 10.60
C LEU A 5 -5.61 17.35 9.11
N ALA A 6 -4.87 18.01 8.22
CA ALA A 6 -5.05 17.86 6.77
C ALA A 6 -4.42 16.57 6.20
N ALA A 7 -3.56 15.91 6.98
CA ALA A 7 -2.75 14.81 6.49
C ALA A 7 -3.21 13.43 6.97
N ASN A 8 -4.33 13.25 7.68
CA ASN A 8 -4.71 11.93 8.23
C ASN A 8 -3.56 11.23 9.02
N ILE A 9 -2.64 12.03 9.58
CA ILE A 9 -1.52 11.53 10.35
C ILE A 9 -2.03 11.23 11.75
N THR A 10 -2.09 9.95 12.08
CA THR A 10 -2.55 9.51 13.39
C THR A 10 -1.34 9.26 14.27
N ASN A 11 -1.27 9.95 15.42
CA ASN A 11 -0.29 9.66 16.47
C ASN A 11 -0.85 8.54 17.36
N GLU A 12 -0.61 7.30 16.99
CA GLU A 12 -0.96 6.18 17.87
C GLU A 12 0.11 5.98 18.95
N GLY A 13 -0.32 5.75 20.19
CA GLY A 13 0.59 5.37 21.28
C GLY A 13 1.32 4.06 20.95
N GLY A 14 2.65 4.07 20.96
CA GLY A 14 3.49 2.87 20.88
C GLY A 14 3.94 2.41 22.26
N ALA A 15 4.42 1.16 22.34
CA ALA A 15 5.08 0.65 23.55
C ALA A 15 6.33 1.51 23.88
N GLU A 16 6.61 1.69 25.17
CA GLU A 16 7.75 2.46 25.70
C GLU A 16 7.73 3.98 25.43
N GLY A 17 6.55 4.59 25.26
CA GLY A 17 6.43 6.05 25.13
C GLY A 17 6.89 6.62 23.78
N ARG A 18 7.08 5.75 22.77
CA ARG A 18 7.35 6.16 21.38
C ARG A 18 6.03 6.36 20.63
N TYR A 19 5.87 7.54 20.03
CA TYR A 19 4.73 7.81 19.15
C TYR A 19 4.92 7.11 17.80
N ARG A 20 3.89 6.42 17.32
CA ARG A 20 3.84 5.91 15.95
C ARG A 20 3.12 6.93 15.08
N VAL A 21 3.89 7.67 14.31
CA VAL A 21 3.37 8.55 13.27
C VAL A 21 3.06 7.68 12.06
N LEU A 22 1.79 7.53 11.71
CA LEU A 22 1.36 6.73 10.57
C LEU A 22 0.27 7.44 9.77
N LYS A 23 0.21 7.15 8.46
CA LYS A 23 -0.92 7.47 7.58
C LYS A 23 -1.60 6.17 7.17
N ASN A 24 -2.94 6.19 7.17
CA ASN A 24 -3.71 5.08 6.63
C ASN A 24 -3.69 5.12 5.10
N ILE A 25 -3.46 3.94 4.50
CA ILE A 25 -3.51 3.73 3.06
C ILE A 25 -4.44 2.54 2.82
N MET A 26 -5.38 2.68 1.88
CA MET A 26 -6.38 1.66 1.54
C MET A 26 -5.76 0.27 1.26
N GLY A 27 -4.54 0.27 0.72
CA GLY A 27 -3.73 -0.94 0.54
C GLY A 27 -4.31 -1.90 -0.48
N LEU A 28 -4.13 -3.20 -0.25
CA LEU A 28 -4.55 -4.26 -1.19
C LEU A 28 -6.06 -4.55 -1.18
N TRP A 29 -6.87 -3.77 -0.47
CA TRP A 29 -8.34 -3.86 -0.50
C TRP A 29 -8.90 -3.73 -1.93
N LEU A 30 -8.38 -2.78 -2.72
CA LEU A 30 -8.80 -2.60 -4.12
C LEU A 30 -8.60 -3.88 -4.92
N LEU A 31 -7.44 -4.54 -4.76
CA LEU A 31 -7.14 -5.78 -5.46
C LEU A 31 -8.06 -6.91 -5.00
N GLN A 32 -8.32 -7.04 -3.69
CA GLN A 32 -9.22 -8.07 -3.16
C GLN A 32 -10.62 -7.97 -3.78
N ARG A 33 -11.15 -6.75 -3.90
CA ARG A 33 -12.44 -6.49 -4.53
C ARG A 33 -12.42 -6.82 -6.03
N VAL A 34 -11.37 -6.42 -6.76
CA VAL A 34 -11.22 -6.78 -8.18
C VAL A 34 -11.14 -8.30 -8.38
N LEU A 35 -10.36 -9.01 -7.56
CA LEU A 35 -10.25 -10.48 -7.63
C LEU A 35 -11.63 -11.14 -7.43
N GLN A 36 -12.42 -10.64 -6.48
CA GLN A 36 -13.77 -11.14 -6.22
C GLN A 36 -14.72 -10.85 -7.40
N GLU A 37 -14.75 -9.62 -7.89
CA GLU A 37 -15.64 -9.20 -8.99
C GLU A 37 -15.31 -9.89 -10.31
N ARG A 38 -14.02 -10.15 -10.58
CA ARG A 38 -13.53 -10.84 -11.78
C ARG A 38 -13.39 -12.36 -11.61
N GLN A 39 -13.69 -12.91 -10.44
CA GLN A 39 -13.59 -14.33 -10.12
C GLN A 39 -12.18 -14.91 -10.38
N ILE A 40 -11.14 -14.12 -10.11
CA ILE A 40 -9.75 -14.50 -10.32
C ILE A 40 -9.25 -15.31 -9.13
N ASN A 41 -8.87 -16.56 -9.39
CA ASN A 41 -8.40 -17.49 -8.34
C ASN A 41 -6.88 -17.71 -8.34
N ASP A 42 -6.19 -17.31 -9.42
CA ASP A 42 -4.74 -17.46 -9.56
C ASP A 42 -4.04 -16.10 -9.49
N LEU A 43 -3.81 -15.62 -8.26
CA LEU A 43 -3.11 -14.38 -8.02
C LEU A 43 -1.65 -14.39 -8.54
N PRO A 44 -0.84 -15.46 -8.37
CA PRO A 44 0.49 -15.53 -8.97
C PRO A 44 0.50 -15.32 -10.49
N ALA A 45 -0.41 -15.96 -11.22
CA ALA A 45 -0.52 -15.76 -12.67
C ALA A 45 -0.91 -14.32 -13.03
N LEU A 46 -1.84 -13.72 -12.27
CA LEU A 46 -2.20 -12.31 -12.45
C LEU A 46 -1.00 -11.38 -12.25
N ILE A 47 -0.22 -11.58 -11.19
CA ILE A 47 0.98 -10.77 -10.92
C ILE A 47 2.00 -10.90 -12.06
N ALA A 48 2.24 -12.12 -12.56
CA ALA A 48 3.15 -12.35 -13.68
C ALA A 48 2.68 -11.64 -14.96
N ALA A 49 1.38 -11.70 -15.28
CA ALA A 49 0.80 -10.97 -16.42
C ALA A 49 0.91 -9.44 -16.24
N THR A 50 0.67 -8.95 -15.02
CA THR A 50 0.74 -7.53 -14.68
C THR A 50 2.16 -6.97 -14.84
N GLN A 51 3.18 -7.76 -14.54
CA GLN A 51 4.58 -7.37 -14.66
C GLN A 51 5.01 -7.13 -16.12
N ALA A 52 4.34 -7.75 -17.09
CA ALA A 52 4.63 -7.55 -18.51
C ALA A 52 4.02 -6.24 -19.07
N LEU A 53 3.14 -5.58 -18.34
CA LEU A 53 2.50 -4.33 -18.77
C LEU A 53 3.38 -3.10 -18.49
N PRO A 54 3.31 -2.06 -19.34
CA PRO A 54 3.95 -0.78 -19.06
C PRO A 54 3.42 -0.17 -17.76
N ALA A 55 4.33 0.29 -16.91
CA ALA A 55 3.98 0.97 -15.67
C ALA A 55 3.45 2.39 -15.90
N CYS A 56 2.72 2.90 -14.90
CA CYS A 56 2.26 4.28 -14.78
C CYS A 56 1.41 4.79 -15.95
N ARG A 57 0.65 3.89 -16.61
CA ARG A 57 -0.35 4.26 -17.62
C ARG A 57 -1.72 4.59 -17.04
N PHE A 58 -2.00 4.04 -15.87
CA PHE A 58 -3.28 4.15 -15.16
C PHE A 58 -2.97 4.48 -13.71
N ILE A 59 -3.28 5.70 -13.29
CA ILE A 59 -3.01 6.21 -11.95
C ILE A 59 -4.31 6.73 -11.34
N ILE A 60 -4.66 6.20 -10.19
CA ILE A 60 -5.76 6.68 -9.34
C ILE A 60 -5.18 7.15 -8.01
N ASN A 61 -5.98 7.84 -7.20
CA ASN A 61 -5.66 8.05 -5.78
C ASN A 61 -6.33 6.95 -4.95
N PRO A 62 -5.60 5.93 -4.44
CA PRO A 62 -6.20 4.84 -3.68
C PRO A 62 -6.88 5.29 -2.38
N ASN A 63 -6.55 6.48 -1.87
CA ASN A 63 -7.12 7.07 -0.66
C ASN A 63 -8.32 7.98 -0.92
N ASP A 64 -8.81 8.08 -2.16
CA ASP A 64 -10.09 8.74 -2.44
C ASP A 64 -11.24 7.94 -1.79
N ASP A 65 -12.15 8.65 -1.09
CA ASP A 65 -13.27 8.06 -0.35
C ASP A 65 -14.17 7.17 -1.22
N ARG A 66 -14.19 7.39 -2.55
CA ARG A 66 -14.89 6.54 -3.51
C ARG A 66 -14.49 5.06 -3.44
N PHE A 67 -13.26 4.76 -3.00
CA PHE A 67 -12.73 3.40 -2.92
C PHE A 67 -12.94 2.71 -1.58
N ILE A 68 -13.57 3.37 -0.59
CA ILE A 68 -13.83 2.78 0.72
C ILE A 68 -14.71 1.53 0.58
N ASN A 69 -15.86 1.66 -0.09
CA ASN A 69 -16.77 0.55 -0.33
C ASN A 69 -17.74 0.84 -1.49
N PRO A 70 -17.24 0.96 -2.73
CA PRO A 70 -18.12 1.10 -3.89
C PRO A 70 -18.93 -0.19 -4.10
N ASP A 71 -20.05 -0.09 -4.82
CA ASP A 71 -20.82 -1.28 -5.23
C ASP A 71 -20.00 -2.13 -6.22
N GLU A 72 -19.31 -1.50 -7.17
CA GLU A 72 -18.45 -2.13 -8.17
C GLU A 72 -17.07 -1.47 -8.21
N MET A 73 -16.06 -2.13 -7.64
CA MET A 73 -14.68 -1.62 -7.58
C MET A 73 -14.07 -1.46 -8.97
N CYS A 74 -14.28 -2.42 -9.88
CA CYS A 74 -13.76 -2.32 -11.24
C CYS A 74 -14.30 -1.07 -11.97
N SER A 75 -15.60 -0.84 -11.87
CA SER A 75 -16.27 0.32 -12.48
C SER A 75 -15.74 1.64 -11.89
N GLU A 76 -15.51 1.67 -10.58
CA GLU A 76 -15.01 2.86 -9.88
C GLU A 76 -13.57 3.21 -10.28
N ILE A 77 -12.68 2.20 -10.40
CA ILE A 77 -11.31 2.38 -10.90
C ILE A 77 -11.31 2.95 -12.32
N GLN A 78 -12.18 2.40 -13.18
CA GLN A 78 -12.32 2.85 -14.56
C GLN A 78 -12.89 4.28 -14.65
N ALA A 79 -13.84 4.63 -13.80
CA ALA A 79 -14.39 5.98 -13.70
C ALA A 79 -13.31 6.99 -13.31
N ALA A 80 -12.51 6.69 -12.28
CA ALA A 80 -11.42 7.56 -11.84
C ALA A 80 -10.35 7.79 -12.93
N CYS A 81 -10.00 6.75 -13.70
CA CYS A 81 -9.10 6.90 -14.86
C CYS A 81 -9.73 7.78 -15.95
N ARG A 82 -11.03 7.60 -16.23
CA ARG A 82 -11.76 8.39 -17.24
C ARG A 82 -11.85 9.87 -16.88
N GLU A 83 -12.13 10.19 -15.62
CA GLU A 83 -12.23 11.57 -15.11
C GLU A 83 -10.93 12.36 -15.30
N THR A 84 -9.80 11.65 -15.26
CA THR A 84 -8.46 12.25 -15.42
C THR A 84 -7.93 12.14 -16.85
N ALA A 85 -8.79 11.80 -17.81
CA ALA A 85 -8.47 11.63 -19.23
C ALA A 85 -7.33 10.62 -19.51
N GLN A 86 -7.16 9.64 -18.62
CA GLN A 86 -6.24 8.53 -18.79
C GLN A 86 -6.89 7.43 -19.65
N PRO A 87 -6.09 6.53 -20.27
CA PRO A 87 -6.65 5.30 -20.82
C PRO A 87 -7.40 4.53 -19.72
N ILE A 88 -8.39 3.73 -20.11
CA ILE A 88 -9.23 2.99 -19.16
C ILE A 88 -8.64 1.58 -19.00
N PRO A 89 -8.34 1.11 -17.78
CA PRO A 89 -7.89 -0.26 -17.57
C PRO A 89 -9.08 -1.22 -17.70
N GLU A 90 -9.03 -2.14 -18.67
CA GLU A 90 -10.15 -3.03 -18.98
C GLU A 90 -9.88 -4.48 -18.58
N SER A 91 -8.67 -4.97 -18.89
CA SER A 91 -8.26 -6.33 -18.53
C SER A 91 -7.89 -6.48 -17.06
N ASP A 92 -7.94 -7.72 -16.55
CA ASP A 92 -7.57 -8.04 -15.17
C ASP A 92 -6.15 -7.56 -14.81
N ALA A 93 -5.20 -7.77 -15.73
CA ALA A 93 -3.82 -7.35 -15.56
C ALA A 93 -3.68 -5.81 -15.58
N GLU A 94 -4.46 -5.10 -16.39
CA GLU A 94 -4.45 -3.63 -16.40
C GLU A 94 -5.06 -3.03 -15.13
N LEU A 95 -6.13 -3.62 -14.61
CA LEU A 95 -6.71 -3.23 -13.32
C LEU A 95 -5.69 -3.45 -12.19
N ALA A 96 -5.04 -4.61 -12.16
CA ALA A 96 -3.98 -4.89 -11.20
C ALA A 96 -2.78 -3.95 -11.36
N ARG A 97 -2.37 -3.63 -12.60
CA ARG A 97 -1.30 -2.65 -12.91
C ARG A 97 -1.64 -1.28 -12.34
N CYS A 98 -2.85 -0.80 -12.59
CA CYS A 98 -3.37 0.45 -12.06
C CYS A 98 -3.26 0.51 -10.54
N ILE A 99 -3.68 -0.55 -9.85
CA ILE A 99 -3.65 -0.62 -8.38
C ILE A 99 -2.20 -0.61 -7.87
N PHE A 100 -1.32 -1.43 -8.42
CA PHE A 100 0.06 -1.52 -7.94
C PHE A 100 0.85 -0.24 -8.17
N ASP A 101 0.71 0.39 -9.34
CA ASP A 101 1.34 1.69 -9.62
C ASP A 101 0.86 2.77 -8.67
N SER A 102 -0.46 2.89 -8.53
CA SER A 102 -1.08 3.92 -7.70
C SER A 102 -0.70 3.76 -6.22
N LEU A 103 -0.62 2.53 -5.72
CA LEU A 103 -0.15 2.27 -4.36
C LEU A 103 1.33 2.60 -4.20
N ALA A 104 2.19 2.21 -5.14
CA ALA A 104 3.62 2.51 -5.07
C ALA A 104 3.90 4.01 -5.05
N LEU A 105 3.20 4.79 -5.88
CA LEU A 105 3.29 6.25 -5.89
C LEU A 105 2.78 6.85 -4.58
N LEU A 106 1.62 6.38 -4.08
CA LEU A 106 1.10 6.84 -2.80
C LEU A 106 2.05 6.52 -1.63
N TYR A 107 2.73 5.37 -1.66
CA TYR A 107 3.74 5.04 -0.65
C TYR A 107 4.93 5.99 -0.70
N ALA A 108 5.40 6.35 -1.90
CA ALA A 108 6.47 7.33 -2.06
C ALA A 108 6.07 8.71 -1.53
N ASP A 109 4.87 9.18 -1.86
CA ASP A 109 4.34 10.47 -1.38
C ASP A 109 4.25 10.50 0.15
N VAL A 110 3.66 9.45 0.74
CA VAL A 110 3.51 9.35 2.20
C VAL A 110 4.86 9.24 2.91
N LEU A 111 5.81 8.49 2.35
CA LEU A 111 7.15 8.40 2.90
C LEU A 111 7.86 9.76 2.88
N HIS A 112 7.73 10.51 1.77
CA HIS A 112 8.31 11.83 1.62
C HIS A 112 7.73 12.82 2.64
N GLU A 113 6.40 12.84 2.80
CA GLU A 113 5.75 13.67 3.81
C GLU A 113 6.22 13.34 5.24
N LEU A 114 6.33 12.05 5.57
CA LEU A 114 6.81 11.62 6.88
C LEU A 114 8.27 12.04 7.12
N ALA A 115 9.12 11.97 6.10
CA ALA A 115 10.51 12.41 6.18
C ALA A 115 10.60 13.92 6.41
N GLN A 116 9.79 14.71 5.70
CA GLN A 116 9.70 16.17 5.90
C GLN A 116 9.24 16.53 7.31
N LEU A 117 8.22 15.86 7.83
CA LEU A 117 7.70 16.13 9.18
C LEU A 117 8.68 15.75 10.29
N ARG A 118 9.44 14.67 10.08
CA ARG A 118 10.51 14.24 10.99
C ARG A 118 11.76 15.13 10.87
N GLY A 119 11.99 15.74 9.71
CA GLY A 119 13.22 16.47 9.37
C GLY A 119 14.41 15.56 9.05
N GLU A 120 14.17 14.28 8.74
CA GLU A 120 15.22 13.30 8.45
C GLU A 120 14.69 12.18 7.54
N ASP A 121 15.48 11.83 6.52
CA ASP A 121 15.15 10.79 5.54
C ASP A 121 15.10 9.38 6.15
N PHE A 122 14.39 8.50 5.45
CA PHE A 122 14.37 7.07 5.74
C PHE A 122 15.39 6.32 4.88
N SER A 123 16.08 5.35 5.47
CA SER A 123 17.01 4.47 4.73
C SER A 123 16.38 3.13 4.32
N GLN A 124 15.25 2.75 4.93
CA GLN A 124 14.61 1.45 4.74
C GLN A 124 13.09 1.54 4.90
N LEU A 125 12.36 0.77 4.09
CA LEU A 125 10.92 0.55 4.18
C LEU A 125 10.65 -0.90 4.54
N HIS A 126 10.01 -1.14 5.68
CA HIS A 126 9.62 -2.47 6.12
C HIS A 126 8.17 -2.74 5.71
N ILE A 127 7.95 -3.68 4.79
CA ILE A 127 6.61 -4.11 4.36
C ILE A 127 6.27 -5.40 5.09
N VAL A 128 5.19 -5.37 5.87
CA VAL A 128 4.78 -6.48 6.74
C VAL A 128 3.34 -6.92 6.43
N GLY A 129 2.93 -8.09 6.92
CA GLY A 129 1.57 -8.61 6.71
C GLY A 129 1.42 -9.39 5.40
N GLY A 130 0.20 -9.84 5.10
CA GLY A 130 -0.09 -10.69 3.93
C GLY A 130 0.37 -10.09 2.59
N GLY A 131 0.34 -8.77 2.47
CA GLY A 131 0.75 -8.03 1.26
C GLY A 131 2.25 -8.06 0.95
N CYS A 132 3.11 -8.36 1.93
CA CYS A 132 4.57 -8.43 1.71
C CYS A 132 4.98 -9.62 0.82
N GLN A 133 4.06 -10.56 0.55
CA GLN A 133 4.28 -11.67 -0.38
C GLN A 133 4.18 -11.23 -1.85
N ASN A 134 3.61 -10.04 -2.12
CA ASN A 134 3.54 -9.50 -3.48
C ASN A 134 4.90 -8.88 -3.87
N THR A 135 5.75 -9.69 -4.49
CA THR A 135 7.11 -9.29 -4.90
C THR A 135 7.11 -8.17 -5.92
N LEU A 136 6.11 -8.11 -6.81
CA LEU A 136 5.94 -7.01 -7.77
C LEU A 136 5.71 -5.68 -7.03
N LEU A 137 4.75 -5.65 -6.11
CA LEU A 137 4.47 -4.43 -5.33
C LEU A 137 5.69 -4.03 -4.49
N ASN A 138 6.38 -4.98 -3.85
CA ASN A 138 7.59 -4.69 -3.08
C ASN A 138 8.67 -4.00 -3.93
N GLN A 139 8.86 -4.47 -5.17
CA GLN A 139 9.84 -3.87 -6.08
C GLN A 139 9.39 -2.48 -6.54
N LEU A 140 8.11 -2.30 -6.89
CA LEU A 140 7.58 -0.99 -7.27
C LEU A 140 7.70 0.02 -6.12
N CYS A 141 7.50 -0.40 -4.88
CA CYS A 141 7.75 0.45 -3.71
C CYS A 141 9.24 0.83 -3.60
N ALA A 142 10.15 -0.11 -3.83
CA ALA A 142 11.58 0.19 -3.80
C ALA A 142 11.98 1.20 -4.89
N ASP A 143 11.45 1.02 -6.09
CA ASP A 143 11.72 1.86 -7.25
C ASP A 143 11.12 3.27 -7.06
N ALA A 144 9.85 3.36 -6.64
CA ALA A 144 9.15 4.63 -6.44
C ALA A 144 9.71 5.43 -5.26
N CYS A 145 10.02 4.76 -4.14
CA CYS A 145 10.54 5.42 -2.95
C CYS A 145 12.06 5.66 -3.01
N GLY A 146 12.78 5.01 -3.91
CA GLY A 146 14.25 5.11 -4.02
C GLY A 146 15.00 4.58 -2.79
N ILE A 147 14.40 3.66 -2.02
CA ILE A 147 14.96 3.14 -0.77
C ILE A 147 14.89 1.62 -0.70
N ARG A 148 15.69 1.05 0.20
CA ARG A 148 15.73 -0.40 0.43
C ARG A 148 14.40 -0.88 1.04
N VAL A 149 13.73 -1.80 0.36
CA VAL A 149 12.55 -2.51 0.89
C VAL A 149 12.97 -3.80 1.58
N ILE A 150 12.41 -4.04 2.77
CA ILE A 150 12.53 -5.28 3.53
C ILE A 150 11.13 -5.85 3.72
N ALA A 151 10.86 -7.00 3.12
CA ALA A 151 9.56 -7.67 3.21
C ALA A 151 9.58 -8.76 4.29
N GLY A 152 8.60 -8.72 5.19
CA GLY A 152 8.39 -9.74 6.22
C GLY A 152 8.50 -9.24 7.66
N PRO A 153 7.94 -9.97 8.64
CA PRO A 153 7.24 -11.25 8.48
C PRO A 153 5.82 -11.09 7.94
N VAL A 154 5.32 -12.13 7.25
CA VAL A 154 3.93 -12.22 6.77
C VAL A 154 2.95 -12.18 7.95
N GLU A 155 3.34 -12.77 9.08
CA GLU A 155 2.59 -12.81 10.34
C GLU A 155 2.98 -11.69 11.32
N ALA A 156 3.17 -10.46 10.85
CA ALA A 156 3.49 -9.35 11.77
C ALA A 156 2.40 -9.09 12.81
N SER A 157 1.14 -9.45 12.52
CA SER A 157 0.03 -9.43 13.46
C SER A 157 0.19 -10.44 14.60
N THR A 158 0.76 -11.63 14.31
CA THR A 158 0.95 -12.73 15.27
C THR A 158 2.25 -12.59 16.07
N ALA A 159 3.28 -11.95 15.48
CA ALA A 159 4.58 -11.76 16.12
C ALA A 159 4.56 -10.83 17.34
N ARG A 160 3.48 -10.04 17.55
CA ARG A 160 3.33 -9.23 18.77
C ARG A 160 3.15 -10.07 20.05
N GLN A 161 2.79 -11.36 19.96
CA GLN A 161 2.53 -12.19 21.14
C GLN A 161 3.75 -12.90 21.75
N TYR A 162 4.93 -12.85 21.13
CA TYR A 162 6.09 -13.66 21.58
C TYR A 162 7.37 -12.85 21.81
N ARG A 163 7.30 -11.79 22.62
CA ARG A 163 8.52 -11.20 23.20
C ARG A 163 8.36 -10.77 24.65
N HIS A 164 8.13 -11.76 25.51
CA HIS A 164 8.55 -11.71 26.92
C HIS A 164 9.34 -12.98 27.24
N PRO A 165 10.68 -12.93 27.35
CA PRO A 165 11.35 -13.74 28.36
C PRO A 165 11.19 -13.02 29.70
N VAL A 166 10.41 -13.62 30.59
CA VAL A 166 10.48 -13.33 32.03
C VAL A 166 11.88 -13.73 32.48
N ASN A 167 12.73 -12.75 32.75
CA ASN A 167 13.91 -12.97 33.58
C ASN A 167 13.44 -12.86 35.03
N ASP A 168 13.15 -14.00 35.65
CA ASP A 168 13.18 -14.11 37.11
C ASP A 168 14.65 -14.15 37.54
N ALA A 169 15.04 -13.18 38.35
CA ALA A 169 16.34 -13.09 39.01
C ALA A 169 16.12 -13.21 40.53
N GLY A 170 17.00 -13.96 41.20
CA GLY A 170 17.28 -13.82 42.63
C GLY A 170 16.56 -14.81 43.54
#